data_AF-A0A5B7BL99-F1
#
_entry.id   AF-A0A5B7BL99-F1
#
_cell.length_a   1.000
_cell.length_b   1.000
_cell.length_c   1.000
_cell.angle_alpha   90.00
_cell.angle_beta   90.00
_cell.angle_gamma   90.00
#
_symmetry.space_group_name_H-M   'P 1'
#
loop_
_entity.id
_entity.type
_entity.pdbx_description
1 polymer ?
#
loop_
_entity_poly.entity_id
_entity_poly.type
_entity_poly.pdbx_seq_one_letter_code
_entity_poly.pdbx_strand_id
1 'polypeptide(L)'
;MMLLGTRITNPWWLQSPLFTLSHRLFIKVNFFASSSSAKVLHCLDEDCDDFLPWLERKAGVEISSVLSIGKSAYGRSLFASKSIETGDCMLKVPYNVQLAPDNLQPEINSLLSDEVGNVAKLAVVILVEQKMGQHSEWAPYISRLP
;
A
#
# COMPACT_ATOMS: atom_id res chain seq x y z
N MET A 1 28.65 -57.10 1.20
CA MET A 1 29.50 -57.37 0.03
C MET A 1 29.05 -56.44 -1.10
N MET A 2 29.97 -55.66 -1.67
CA MET A 2 29.88 -54.77 -2.87
C MET A 2 29.04 -53.47 -2.73
N LEU A 3 29.65 -52.29 -2.46
CA LEU A 3 30.31 -51.27 -3.35
C LEU A 3 29.28 -50.32 -4.02
N LEU A 4 29.05 -49.11 -3.49
CA LEU A 4 29.72 -47.82 -3.74
C LEU A 4 29.67 -47.33 -5.22
N GLY A 5 29.04 -46.17 -5.44
CA GLY A 5 29.09 -45.43 -6.69
C GLY A 5 28.39 -44.07 -6.63
N THR A 6 29.09 -43.06 -6.10
CA THR A 6 28.77 -41.63 -6.21
C THR A 6 29.07 -41.09 -7.61
N ARG A 7 28.31 -40.08 -8.07
CA ARG A 7 28.84 -38.80 -8.61
C ARG A 7 27.74 -37.80 -8.98
N ILE A 8 27.91 -36.61 -8.42
CA ILE A 8 27.33 -35.31 -8.77
C ILE A 8 27.94 -34.84 -10.09
N THR A 9 27.17 -34.17 -10.96
CA THR A 9 27.63 -32.99 -11.75
C THR A 9 26.44 -32.25 -12.38
N ASN A 10 26.25 -30.99 -11.98
CA ASN A 10 25.60 -29.95 -12.80
C ASN A 10 26.45 -29.66 -14.04
N PRO A 11 25.81 -29.18 -15.12
CA PRO A 11 26.36 -28.02 -15.80
C PRO A 11 25.31 -26.93 -16.02
N TRP A 12 25.71 -25.72 -15.66
CA TRP A 12 25.06 -24.46 -16.00
C TRP A 12 25.41 -24.05 -17.44
N TRP A 13 24.40 -23.49 -18.11
CA TRP A 13 24.44 -22.40 -19.10
C TRP A 13 24.24 -22.69 -20.61
N LEU A 14 23.32 -21.85 -21.12
CA LEU A 14 23.09 -21.37 -22.49
C LEU A 14 22.37 -22.32 -23.46
N GLN A 15 21.08 -22.06 -23.65
CA GLN A 15 20.56 -21.70 -24.98
C GLN A 15 19.17 -21.05 -24.87
N SER A 16 19.12 -19.75 -25.12
CA SER A 16 17.90 -19.03 -25.49
C SER A 16 17.60 -19.27 -26.98
N PRO A 17 16.33 -19.31 -27.38
CA PRO A 17 15.92 -18.60 -28.59
C PRO A 17 14.80 -17.61 -28.29
N LEU A 18 15.09 -16.34 -28.56
CA LEU A 18 14.12 -15.27 -28.74
C LEU A 18 13.44 -15.48 -30.10
N PHE A 19 12.14 -15.77 -30.11
CA PHE A 19 11.20 -15.32 -31.14
C PHE A 19 9.83 -15.08 -30.52
N THR A 20 9.64 -13.83 -30.11
CA THR A 20 8.46 -12.99 -30.30
C THR A 20 7.19 -13.66 -30.85
N LEU A 21 6.15 -13.76 -30.02
CA LEU A 21 4.76 -13.68 -30.46
C LEU A 21 3.94 -12.94 -29.38
N SER A 22 3.81 -11.64 -29.55
CA SER A 22 2.96 -10.80 -28.71
C SER A 22 1.50 -11.02 -29.09
N HIS A 23 0.81 -11.89 -28.35
CA HIS A 23 -0.66 -11.90 -28.36
C HIS A 23 -1.15 -11.02 -27.23
N ARG A 24 -1.36 -9.73 -27.55
CA ARG A 24 -2.17 -8.81 -26.74
C ARG A 24 -3.59 -9.36 -26.67
N LEU A 25 -3.90 -10.07 -25.59
CA LEU A 25 -5.27 -10.26 -25.14
C LEU A 25 -5.76 -8.93 -24.56
N PHE A 26 -6.35 -8.10 -25.43
CA PHE A 26 -7.17 -6.99 -24.98
C PHE A 26 -8.45 -7.56 -24.38
N ILE A 27 -8.50 -7.68 -23.06
CA ILE A 27 -9.75 -7.91 -22.33
C ILE A 27 -10.53 -6.59 -22.42
N LYS A 28 -11.46 -6.51 -23.37
CA LYS A 28 -12.42 -5.42 -23.48
C LYS A 28 -13.46 -5.58 -22.37
N VAL A 29 -13.23 -4.91 -21.23
CA VAL A 29 -14.23 -4.85 -20.15
C VAL A 29 -15.29 -3.83 -20.57
N ASN A 30 -16.38 -4.30 -21.17
CA ASN A 30 -17.54 -3.46 -21.44
C ASN A 30 -18.26 -3.18 -20.11
N PHE A 31 -18.02 -2.01 -19.53
CA PHE A 31 -18.88 -1.49 -18.47
C PHE A 31 -20.21 -1.05 -19.08
N PHE A 32 -21.24 -1.86 -18.91
CA PHE A 32 -22.62 -1.43 -19.13
C PHE A 32 -22.96 -0.43 -18.03
N ALA A 33 -23.09 0.85 -18.39
CA ALA A 33 -23.64 1.86 -17.52
C ALA A 33 -25.14 1.56 -17.30
N SER A 34 -25.45 0.78 -16.27
CA SER A 34 -26.81 0.77 -15.71
C SER A 34 -26.97 2.08 -14.95
N SER A 35 -27.78 2.99 -15.49
CA SER A 35 -28.18 4.22 -14.83
C SER A 35 -29.14 3.91 -13.68
N SER A 36 -28.67 3.26 -12.62
CA SER A 36 -29.30 3.42 -11.32
C SER A 36 -28.77 4.72 -10.75
N SER A 37 -29.62 5.74 -10.66
CA SER A 37 -29.35 6.95 -9.89
C SER A 37 -29.22 6.60 -8.41
N ALA A 38 -28.14 5.92 -8.03
CA ALA A 38 -27.62 6.00 -6.69
C ALA A 38 -27.07 7.41 -6.61
N LYS A 39 -27.86 8.36 -6.07
CA LYS A 39 -27.33 9.61 -5.55
C LYS A 39 -26.18 9.20 -4.63
N VAL A 40 -24.94 9.33 -5.12
CA VAL A 40 -23.76 9.35 -4.27
C VAL A 40 -23.95 10.58 -3.42
N LEU A 41 -24.55 10.37 -2.26
CA LEU A 41 -24.66 11.39 -1.24
C LEU A 41 -23.21 11.57 -0.78
N HIS A 42 -22.54 12.57 -1.34
CA HIS A 42 -21.26 13.07 -0.87
C HIS A 42 -21.48 13.60 0.55
N CYS A 43 -21.64 12.69 1.51
CA CYS A 43 -21.46 13.03 2.91
C CYS A 43 -19.95 13.17 3.06
N LEU A 44 -19.47 14.41 2.90
CA LEU A 44 -18.15 14.77 3.38
C LEU A 44 -18.13 14.37 4.85
N ASP A 45 -17.21 13.48 5.17
CA ASP A 45 -16.93 13.13 6.53
C ASP A 45 -16.05 14.28 7.04
N GLU A 46 -16.63 15.25 7.78
CA GLU A 46 -15.87 16.39 8.33
C GLU A 46 -14.62 15.90 9.10
N ASP A 47 -14.70 14.71 9.69
CA ASP A 47 -13.60 14.05 10.38
C ASP A 47 -12.46 13.58 9.46
N CYS A 48 -12.56 13.69 8.13
CA CYS A 48 -11.57 13.20 7.15
C CYS A 48 -10.87 14.28 6.34
N ASP A 49 -11.28 15.55 6.46
CA ASP A 49 -10.76 16.63 5.62
C ASP A 49 -9.29 16.98 5.89
N ASP A 50 -8.76 16.61 7.06
CA ASP A 50 -7.37 16.89 7.43
C ASP A 50 -6.37 15.79 7.04
N PHE A 51 -6.81 14.61 6.58
CA PHE A 51 -5.91 13.48 6.31
C PHE A 51 -4.99 13.70 5.12
N LEU A 52 -5.54 14.07 3.96
CA LEU A 52 -4.72 14.33 2.77
C LEU A 52 -3.76 15.51 3.02
N PRO A 53 -4.19 16.66 3.59
CA PRO A 53 -3.28 17.72 4.00
C PRO A 53 -2.19 17.26 4.99
N TRP A 54 -2.52 16.40 5.95
CA TRP A 54 -1.52 15.83 6.86
C TRP A 54 -0.51 14.94 6.12
N LEU A 55 -0.97 14.06 5.23
CA LEU A 55 -0.12 13.15 4.49
C LEU A 55 0.84 13.91 3.56
N GLU A 56 0.39 15.00 2.93
CA GLU A 56 1.26 15.91 2.17
C GLU A 56 2.33 16.56 3.04
N ARG A 57 1.94 17.11 4.20
CA ARG A 57 2.91 17.69 5.15
C ARG A 57 3.93 16.67 5.60
N LYS A 58 3.50 15.44 5.91
CA LYS A 58 4.41 14.35 6.33
C LYS A 58 5.31 13.91 5.19
N ALA A 59 4.79 13.85 3.97
CA ALA A 59 5.54 13.46 2.76
C ALA A 59 6.57 14.53 2.34
N GLY A 60 6.31 15.80 2.67
CA GLY A 60 7.09 16.93 2.21
C GLY A 60 6.91 17.23 0.72
N VAL A 61 5.92 16.61 0.07
CA VAL A 61 5.59 16.76 -1.34
C VAL A 61 4.08 16.69 -1.53
N GLU A 62 3.57 17.29 -2.60
CA GLU A 62 2.17 17.11 -3.01
C GLU A 62 1.92 15.63 -3.33
N ILE A 63 0.87 15.06 -2.73
CA ILE A 63 0.50 13.65 -2.95
C ILE A 63 -0.59 13.52 -4.00
N SER A 64 -1.52 14.50 -4.06
CA SER A 64 -2.63 14.55 -5.00
C SER A 64 -3.47 15.82 -4.84
N SER A 65 -3.69 16.56 -5.93
CA SER A 65 -4.68 17.63 -6.04
C SER A 65 -5.99 17.22 -6.74
N VAL A 66 -6.20 15.91 -6.97
CA VAL A 66 -7.33 15.39 -7.78
C VAL A 66 -8.31 14.54 -6.97
N LEU A 67 -7.99 14.28 -5.70
CA LEU A 67 -8.72 13.38 -4.83
C LEU A 67 -9.28 14.09 -3.60
N SER A 68 -10.38 13.57 -3.08
CA SER A 68 -10.94 13.87 -1.77
C SER A 68 -11.27 12.57 -1.04
N ILE A 69 -11.46 12.64 0.29
CA ILE A 69 -11.90 11.50 1.10
C ILE A 69 -13.37 11.68 1.46
N GLY A 70 -14.13 10.60 1.40
CA GLY A 70 -15.53 10.58 1.83
C GLY A 70 -15.96 9.19 2.30
N LYS A 71 -17.24 9.03 2.60
CA LYS A 71 -17.84 7.74 2.99
C LYS A 71 -18.56 7.08 1.80
N SER A 72 -18.33 5.78 1.62
CA SER A 72 -19.05 4.90 0.71
C SER A 72 -19.75 3.77 1.48
N ALA A 73 -20.45 2.88 0.78
CA ALA A 73 -21.02 1.67 1.39
C ALA A 73 -19.96 0.74 2.03
N TYR A 74 -18.68 0.94 1.69
CA TYR A 74 -17.55 0.14 2.18
C TYR A 74 -16.69 0.89 3.21
N GLY A 75 -17.20 1.97 3.79
CA GLY A 75 -16.47 2.81 4.75
C GLY A 75 -15.78 4.00 4.08
N ARG A 76 -14.63 4.42 4.62
CA ARG A 76 -13.88 5.57 4.10
C ARG A 76 -13.26 5.24 2.73
N SER A 77 -13.38 6.15 1.77
CA SER A 77 -13.00 5.91 0.38
C SER A 77 -12.47 7.19 -0.28
N LEU A 78 -11.66 7.02 -1.33
CA LEU A 78 -11.18 8.12 -2.16
C LEU A 78 -12.18 8.42 -3.28
N PHE A 79 -12.42 9.69 -3.52
CA PHE A 79 -13.28 10.21 -4.57
C PHE A 79 -12.49 11.17 -5.46
N ALA A 80 -12.84 11.25 -6.74
CA ALA A 80 -12.28 12.25 -7.63
C ALA A 80 -12.93 13.61 -7.35
N SER A 81 -12.11 14.64 -7.12
CA SER A 81 -12.58 16.03 -6.97
C SER A 81 -12.65 16.78 -8.31
N LYS A 82 -12.01 16.22 -9.35
CA LYS A 82 -12.05 16.67 -10.75
C LYS A 82 -11.97 15.47 -11.69
N SER A 83 -12.17 15.69 -12.98
CA SER A 83 -12.02 14.63 -13.98
C SER A 83 -10.60 14.04 -13.95
N ILE A 84 -10.52 12.71 -14.00
CA ILE A 84 -9.26 11.94 -14.05
C ILE A 84 -9.25 11.20 -15.39
N GLU A 85 -8.17 11.33 -16.15
CA GLU A 85 -7.99 10.66 -17.43
C GLU A 85 -7.12 9.40 -17.31
N THR A 86 -7.14 8.56 -18.34
CA THR A 86 -6.31 7.36 -18.36
C THR A 86 -4.83 7.74 -18.45
N GLY A 87 -4.04 7.28 -17.47
CA GLY A 87 -2.61 7.58 -17.37
C GLY A 87 -2.29 8.65 -16.33
N ASP A 88 -3.31 9.33 -15.78
CA ASP A 88 -3.11 10.28 -14.69
C ASP A 88 -2.60 9.61 -13.42
N CYS A 89 -1.70 10.31 -12.72
CA CYS A 89 -1.25 9.88 -11.40
C CYS A 89 -2.31 10.25 -10.37
N MET A 90 -2.99 9.24 -9.81
CA MET A 90 -4.01 9.46 -8.78
C MET A 90 -3.40 9.87 -7.44
N LEU A 91 -2.36 9.17 -7.00
CA LEU A 91 -1.73 9.39 -5.70
C LEU A 91 -0.26 8.98 -5.77
N LYS A 92 0.63 9.83 -5.25
CA LYS A 92 2.05 9.54 -5.12
C LYS A 92 2.49 9.70 -3.67
N VAL A 93 2.80 8.57 -3.02
CA VAL A 93 3.26 8.54 -1.63
C VAL A 93 4.72 8.10 -1.60
N PRO A 94 5.65 8.90 -1.08
CA PRO A 94 7.06 8.52 -1.01
C PRO A 94 7.31 7.46 0.09
N TYR A 95 8.35 6.65 -0.06
CA TYR A 95 8.64 5.54 0.87
C TYR A 95 9.01 6.00 2.29
N ASN A 96 9.51 7.23 2.44
CA ASN A 96 9.84 7.80 3.75
C ASN A 96 8.61 8.07 4.62
N VAL A 97 7.39 7.99 4.07
CA VAL A 97 6.13 8.07 4.82
C VAL A 97 5.36 6.75 4.80
N GLN A 98 6.10 5.65 4.86
CA GLN A 98 5.55 4.32 5.09
C GLN A 98 5.72 3.91 6.56
N LEU A 99 4.69 3.28 7.14
CA LEU A 99 4.84 2.48 8.36
C LEU A 99 5.38 1.10 7.97
N ALA A 100 6.55 0.77 8.47
CA ALA A 100 7.33 -0.39 8.09
C ALA A 100 8.08 -0.96 9.31
N PRO A 101 8.52 -2.23 9.25
CA PRO A 101 9.20 -2.89 10.38
C PRO A 101 10.47 -2.17 10.86
N ASP A 102 11.14 -1.46 9.96
CA ASP A 102 12.34 -0.66 10.22
C ASP A 102 12.07 0.64 10.99
N ASN A 103 10.80 1.05 11.13
CA ASN A 103 10.44 2.16 12.03
C ASN A 103 10.42 1.75 13.50
N LEU A 104 10.69 0.47 13.82
CA LEU A 104 10.76 0.00 15.19
C LEU A 104 11.94 0.64 15.92
N GLN A 105 11.65 1.28 17.06
CA GLN A 105 12.65 1.94 17.89
C GLN A 105 13.75 0.95 18.32
N PRO A 106 15.04 1.35 18.28
CA PRO A 106 16.16 0.48 18.62
C PRO A 106 16.03 -0.17 20.00
N GLU A 107 15.47 0.57 20.97
CA GLU A 107 15.26 0.11 22.34
C GLU A 107 14.32 -1.10 22.37
N ILE A 108 13.22 -1.06 21.61
CA ILE A 108 12.26 -2.17 21.52
C ILE A 108 12.84 -3.29 20.67
N ASN A 109 13.48 -2.97 19.54
CA ASN A 109 14.07 -3.96 18.65
C ASN A 109 15.16 -4.79 19.36
N SER A 110 15.90 -4.17 20.29
CA SER A 110 16.93 -4.87 21.10
C SER A 110 16.36 -5.91 22.07
N LEU A 111 15.06 -5.84 22.39
CA LEU A 111 14.36 -6.78 23.27
C LEU A 111 13.74 -7.96 22.49
N LEU A 112 13.69 -7.87 21.16
CA LEU A 112 13.12 -8.91 20.31
C LEU A 112 14.21 -9.89 19.89
N SER A 113 13.85 -11.18 19.81
CA SER A 113 14.71 -12.18 19.17
C SER A 113 14.85 -11.89 17.67
N ASP A 114 15.99 -12.27 17.09
CA ASP A 114 16.23 -12.21 15.64
C ASP A 114 15.24 -13.07 14.84
N GLU A 115 14.60 -14.05 15.50
CA GLU A 115 13.55 -14.90 14.92
C GLU A 115 12.22 -14.17 14.72
N VAL A 116 12.03 -12.98 15.32
CA VAL A 116 10.79 -12.22 15.19
C VAL A 116 10.66 -11.68 13.77
N GLY A 117 9.67 -12.21 13.03
CA GLY A 117 9.39 -11.82 11.66
C GLY A 117 8.87 -10.38 11.51
N ASN A 118 8.99 -9.86 10.28
CA ASN A 118 8.64 -8.48 9.93
C ASN A 118 7.18 -8.10 10.24
N VAL A 119 6.23 -9.04 10.13
CA VAL A 119 4.82 -8.79 10.45
C VAL A 119 4.65 -8.46 11.93
N ALA A 120 5.30 -9.22 12.81
CA ALA A 120 5.24 -8.97 14.25
C ALA A 120 5.92 -7.65 14.62
N LYS A 121 7.08 -7.34 13.99
CA LYS A 121 7.76 -6.05 14.17
C LYS A 121 6.86 -4.87 13.76
N LEU A 122 6.20 -4.96 12.61
CA LEU A 122 5.26 -3.93 12.16
C LEU A 122 4.05 -3.80 13.10
N ALA A 123 3.52 -4.92 13.61
CA ALA A 123 2.44 -4.87 14.60
C ALA A 123 2.87 -4.12 15.87
N VAL A 124 4.10 -4.33 16.34
CA VAL A 124 4.65 -3.58 17.49
C VAL A 124 4.78 -2.09 17.16
N VAL A 125 5.25 -1.72 15.98
CA VAL A 125 5.29 -0.32 15.53
C VAL A 125 3.90 0.31 15.62
N ILE A 126 2.87 -0.35 15.06
CA ILE A 126 1.48 0.14 15.10
C ILE A 126 0.98 0.30 16.55
N LEU A 127 1.27 -0.67 17.43
CA LEU A 127 0.87 -0.61 18.84
C LEU A 127 1.54 0.54 19.60
N VAL A 128 2.82 0.84 19.30
CA VAL A 128 3.54 1.97 19.88
C VAL A 128 2.88 3.29 19.47
N GLU A 129 2.63 3.47 18.17
CA GLU A 129 1.96 4.67 17.64
C GLU A 129 0.54 4.83 18.22
N GLN A 130 -0.22 3.74 18.34
CA GLN A 130 -1.52 3.73 19.01
C GLN A 130 -1.42 4.16 20.48
N LYS A 131 -0.42 3.66 21.20
CA LYS A 131 -0.20 4.01 22.62
C LYS A 131 0.19 5.47 22.81
N MET A 132 0.92 6.06 21.86
CA MET A 132 1.26 7.49 21.87
C MET A 132 0.05 8.39 21.64
N GLY A 133 -1.01 7.88 21.00
CA GLY A 133 -2.26 8.60 20.80
C GLY A 133 -2.03 9.91 20.03
N GLN A 134 -2.54 11.03 20.55
CA GLN A 134 -2.41 12.34 19.91
C GLN A 134 -0.97 12.89 19.85
N HIS A 135 -0.03 12.28 20.59
CA HIS A 135 1.38 12.64 20.52
C HIS A 135 2.13 11.91 19.40
N SER A 136 1.48 10.93 18.74
CA SER A 136 2.03 10.25 17.57
C SER A 136 1.97 11.16 16.35
N GLU A 137 3.08 11.24 15.59
CA GLU A 137 3.06 11.86 14.26
C GLU A 137 2.19 11.10 13.25
N TRP A 138 1.82 9.86 13.57
CA TRP A 138 0.95 8.99 12.80
C TRP A 138 -0.49 9.00 13.30
N ALA A 139 -0.82 9.80 14.32
CA ALA A 139 -2.17 9.85 14.89
C ALA A 139 -3.28 10.02 13.83
N PRO A 140 -3.14 10.89 12.81
CA PRO A 140 -4.17 11.01 11.76
C PRO A 140 -4.34 9.75 10.89
N TYR A 141 -3.31 8.92 10.74
CA TYR A 141 -3.44 7.64 10.06
C TYR A 141 -3.99 6.54 10.98
N ILE A 142 -3.48 6.47 12.21
CA ILE A 142 -3.85 5.43 13.17
C ILE A 142 -5.32 5.55 13.60
N SER A 143 -5.83 6.77 13.82
CA SER A 143 -7.25 7.02 14.12
C SER A 143 -8.18 6.63 12.98
N ARG A 144 -7.61 6.39 11.80
CA ARG A 144 -8.27 6.04 10.56
C ARG A 144 -8.11 4.57 10.18
N LEU A 145 -7.58 3.72 11.05
CA LEU A 145 -7.75 2.28 10.89
C LEU A 145 -9.20 1.89 11.27
N PRO A 146 -9.77 0.85 10.63
CA PRO A 146 -11.13 0.38 10.95
C PRO A 146 -11.23 -0.26 12.33
#